data_AF-A0A832GKW7-F1
#
_entry.id   AF-A0A832GKW7-F1
#
_cell.length_a   1.000
_cell.length_b   1.000
_cell.length_c   1.000
_cell.angle_alpha   90.00
_cell.angle_beta   90.00
_cell.angle_gamma   90.00
#
_symmetry.space_group_name_H-M   'P 1'
#
loop_
_entity.id
_entity.type
_entity.pdbx_description
1 polymer ?
#
loop_
_entity_poly.entity_id
_entity_poly.type
_entity_poly.pdbx_seq_one_letter_code
_entity_poly.pdbx_strand_id
1 'polypeptide(L)'
;PLWERFWIGMLNPYVKSEVNRPPAGQRWVAGGTPKGMYACPSWSQSNYLRGANMPDCYPGALDPYFPPTEIFSHYGMVFQMAQRGGAGTQQNPYYHFAGSLVYPPASGGLTRYLAEIRRPGETILLGDGITMLDRGPTYVVISLGCESQFIHQEGSNFVFLDGHSKYIARNSERYLMSTTENNQTVYFMRYYTFSME
;
A
#
# COMPACT_ATOMS: atom_id res chain seq x y z
N PRO A 1 -8.60 -20.20 -2.32
CA PRO A 1 -7.92 -19.56 -1.17
C PRO A 1 -8.21 -18.04 -1.12
N LEU A 2 -8.04 -17.35 0.01
CA LEU A 2 -8.32 -15.91 0.10
C LEU A 2 -7.37 -15.10 -0.79
N TRP A 3 -6.08 -15.47 -0.83
CA TRP A 3 -5.06 -14.78 -1.63
C TRP A 3 -5.36 -14.73 -3.13
N GLU A 4 -6.15 -15.68 -3.65
CA GLU A 4 -6.55 -15.73 -5.06
C GLU A 4 -7.47 -14.57 -5.47
N ARG A 5 -8.06 -13.84 -4.51
CA ARG A 5 -9.07 -12.80 -4.76
C ARG A 5 -8.51 -11.40 -4.96
N PHE A 6 -7.20 -11.21 -4.77
CA PHE A 6 -6.56 -9.91 -4.90
C PHE A 6 -5.22 -10.04 -5.65
N TRP A 7 -4.46 -8.95 -5.72
CA TRP A 7 -3.34 -8.79 -6.63
C TRP A 7 -2.33 -9.95 -6.58
N ILE A 8 -2.07 -10.55 -5.42
CA ILE A 8 -1.20 -11.74 -5.28
C ILE A 8 -1.72 -12.91 -6.14
N GLY A 9 -3.01 -13.23 -5.97
CA GLY A 9 -3.74 -14.21 -6.76
C GLY A 9 -3.66 -13.96 -8.26
N MET A 10 -4.00 -12.73 -8.63
CA MET A 10 -4.12 -12.32 -10.02
C MET A 10 -2.76 -12.29 -10.74
N LEU A 11 -1.67 -11.98 -10.03
CA LEU A 11 -0.32 -11.98 -10.58
C LEU A 11 0.33 -13.37 -10.58
N ASN A 12 -0.11 -14.29 -9.71
CA ASN A 12 0.56 -15.56 -9.53
C ASN A 12 0.77 -16.40 -10.81
N PRO A 13 -0.17 -16.44 -11.79
CA PRO A 13 0.07 -17.13 -13.07
C PRO A 13 1.26 -16.59 -13.87
N TYR A 14 1.60 -15.31 -13.69
CA TYR A 14 2.67 -14.62 -14.41
C TYR A 14 4.01 -14.66 -13.66
N VAL A 15 3.97 -14.59 -12.33
CA VAL A 15 5.18 -14.55 -11.49
C VAL A 15 5.63 -15.97 -11.08
N LYS A 16 4.69 -16.93 -11.01
CA LYS A 16 4.92 -18.33 -10.63
C LYS A 16 5.68 -18.49 -9.30
N SER A 17 5.42 -17.60 -8.35
CA SER A 17 6.02 -17.65 -7.01
C SER A 17 5.33 -18.69 -6.13
N GLU A 18 6.05 -19.19 -5.12
CA GLU A 18 5.43 -19.96 -4.04
C GLU A 18 4.47 -19.05 -3.25
N VAL A 19 3.34 -19.62 -2.82
CA VAL A 19 2.31 -18.98 -2.01
C VAL A 19 1.84 -19.96 -0.93
N ASN A 20 1.32 -19.44 0.17
CA ASN A 20 0.66 -20.27 1.17
C ASN A 20 -0.62 -20.86 0.61
N ARG A 21 -0.65 -22.19 0.48
CA ARG A 21 -1.85 -22.91 0.07
C ARG A 21 -2.53 -23.47 1.32
N PRO A 22 -3.72 -22.97 1.70
CA PRO A 22 -4.43 -23.51 2.84
C PRO A 22 -4.92 -24.94 2.56
N PRO A 23 -5.08 -25.77 3.61
CA PRO A 23 -5.73 -27.07 3.50
C PRO A 23 -7.12 -26.99 2.86
N ALA A 24 -7.60 -28.10 2.30
CA ALA A 24 -8.94 -28.18 1.72
C ALA A 24 -10.01 -27.72 2.72
N GLY A 25 -10.94 -26.88 2.26
CA GLY A 25 -12.00 -26.29 3.09
C GLY A 25 -11.59 -25.04 3.88
N GLN A 26 -10.30 -24.66 3.90
CA GLN A 26 -9.82 -23.44 4.54
C GLN A 26 -9.57 -22.32 3.53
N ARG A 27 -9.70 -21.07 3.97
CA ARG A 27 -9.47 -19.88 3.13
C ARG A 27 -8.09 -19.25 3.35
N TRP A 28 -7.44 -19.48 4.49
CA TRP A 28 -6.16 -18.88 4.88
C TRP A 28 -5.34 -19.88 5.71
N VAL A 29 -4.06 -19.56 5.96
CA VAL A 29 -3.14 -20.31 6.82
C VAL A 29 -2.85 -19.49 8.06
N ALA A 30 -3.35 -19.92 9.23
CA ALA A 30 -3.05 -19.25 10.49
C ALA A 30 -1.54 -19.21 10.76
N GLY A 31 -1.00 -18.02 11.02
CA GLY A 31 0.44 -17.78 11.16
C GLY A 31 1.22 -17.87 9.85
N GLY A 32 0.55 -17.95 8.70
CA GLY A 32 1.21 -18.00 7.40
C GLY A 32 2.03 -16.74 7.13
N THR A 33 3.24 -16.93 6.61
CA THR A 33 4.15 -15.86 6.18
C THR A 33 4.39 -15.96 4.68
N PRO A 34 4.68 -14.85 3.99
CA PRO A 34 4.86 -14.87 2.55
C PRO A 34 6.11 -15.66 2.16
N LYS A 35 6.12 -16.15 0.92
CA LYS A 35 7.21 -16.94 0.34
C LYS A 35 7.59 -16.42 -1.04
N GLY A 36 8.77 -16.83 -1.50
CA GLY A 36 9.28 -16.47 -2.84
C GLY A 36 9.29 -14.97 -3.08
N MET A 37 8.73 -14.54 -4.21
CA MET A 37 8.69 -13.13 -4.64
C MET A 37 7.83 -12.23 -3.75
N TYR A 38 6.97 -12.78 -2.89
CA TYR A 38 6.15 -12.00 -1.95
C TYR A 38 6.85 -11.78 -0.60
N ALA A 39 7.98 -12.44 -0.38
CA ALA A 39 8.77 -12.34 0.85
C ALA A 39 9.95 -11.38 0.66
N CYS A 40 9.93 -10.27 1.38
CA CYS A 40 11.11 -9.42 1.55
C CYS A 40 11.99 -9.95 2.68
N PRO A 41 13.28 -10.27 2.45
CA PRO A 41 14.21 -10.76 3.49
C PRO A 41 14.57 -9.73 4.56
N SER A 42 14.46 -8.43 4.25
CA SER A 42 14.73 -7.34 5.21
C SER A 42 13.50 -6.96 6.02
N TRP A 43 12.32 -7.45 5.66
CA TRP A 43 11.09 -7.10 6.32
C TRP A 43 11.06 -7.67 7.74
N SER A 44 10.67 -6.83 8.70
CA SER A 44 10.39 -7.25 10.06
C SER A 44 9.16 -6.52 10.59
N GLN A 45 8.31 -7.26 11.29
CA GLN A 45 7.11 -6.68 11.91
C GLN A 45 7.48 -5.60 12.92
N SER A 46 8.59 -5.77 13.65
CA SER A 46 9.06 -4.78 14.61
C SER A 46 9.46 -3.45 13.95
N ASN A 47 10.20 -3.48 12.83
CA ASN A 47 10.56 -2.26 12.11
C ASN A 47 9.33 -1.60 11.46
N TYR A 48 8.43 -2.42 10.92
CA TYR A 48 7.18 -1.95 10.34
C TYR A 48 6.30 -1.24 11.39
N LEU A 49 6.07 -1.87 12.56
CA LEU A 49 5.30 -1.26 13.64
C LEU A 49 6.03 -0.08 14.30
N ARG A 50 7.36 -0.08 14.33
CA ARG A 50 8.15 1.09 14.73
C ARG A 50 7.87 2.26 13.79
N GLY A 51 7.86 2.04 12.48
CA GLY A 51 7.55 3.07 11.48
C GLY A 51 6.13 3.60 11.63
N ALA A 52 5.15 2.69 11.75
CA ALA A 52 3.74 3.05 11.94
C ALA A 52 3.50 3.94 13.17
N ASN A 53 4.30 3.71 14.23
CA ASN A 53 4.21 4.43 15.50
C ASN A 53 5.08 5.69 15.59
N MET A 54 5.72 6.12 14.51
CA MET A 54 6.43 7.39 14.50
C MET A 54 5.45 8.58 14.60
N PRO A 55 5.84 9.69 15.26
CA PRO A 55 4.96 10.86 15.42
C PRO A 55 4.48 11.50 14.12
N ASP A 56 5.21 11.31 13.03
CA ASP A 56 4.91 11.82 11.70
C ASP A 56 4.17 10.80 10.80
N CYS A 57 3.71 9.69 11.38
CA CYS A 57 2.90 8.65 10.75
C CYS A 57 1.51 8.59 11.44
N TYR A 58 1.04 7.41 11.86
CA TYR A 58 -0.26 7.22 12.52
C TYR A 58 -0.17 6.34 13.78
N PRO A 59 0.41 6.87 14.89
CA PRO A 59 0.61 6.08 16.11
C PRO A 59 -0.65 5.36 16.62
N GLY A 60 -0.52 4.05 16.86
CA GLY A 60 -1.58 3.17 17.35
C GLY A 60 -2.64 2.76 16.32
N ALA A 61 -2.65 3.33 15.11
CA ALA A 61 -3.71 3.05 14.14
C ALA A 61 -3.67 1.60 13.60
N LEU A 62 -2.51 0.93 13.66
CA LEU A 62 -2.38 -0.45 13.21
C LEU A 62 -2.56 -1.50 14.31
N ASP A 63 -2.55 -1.11 15.58
CA ASP A 63 -2.64 -2.04 16.71
C ASP A 63 -3.83 -3.02 16.65
N PRO A 64 -5.03 -2.62 16.15
CA PRO A 64 -6.16 -3.54 16.03
C PRO A 64 -5.94 -4.70 15.04
N TYR A 65 -5.05 -4.55 14.07
CA TYR A 65 -4.84 -5.53 12.99
C TYR A 65 -3.73 -6.55 13.29
N PHE A 66 -2.87 -6.29 14.27
CA PHE A 66 -1.72 -7.13 14.62
C PHE A 66 -1.94 -7.91 15.91
N PRO A 67 -1.40 -9.13 16.13
CA PRO A 67 -0.74 -9.91 15.09
C PRO A 67 -1.77 -10.35 14.04
N PRO A 68 -1.40 -10.31 12.75
CA PRO A 68 -2.29 -10.75 11.68
C PRO A 68 -2.53 -12.26 11.75
N THR A 69 -3.66 -12.69 11.20
CA THR A 69 -3.94 -14.12 11.03
C THR A 69 -3.02 -14.74 9.99
N GLU A 70 -2.75 -14.03 8.90
CA GLU A 70 -1.85 -14.45 7.83
C GLU A 70 -1.23 -13.21 7.18
N ILE A 71 0.07 -13.26 6.88
CA ILE A 71 0.74 -12.27 6.03
C ILE A 71 0.88 -12.88 4.64
N PHE A 72 0.23 -12.28 3.65
CA PHE A 72 0.28 -12.77 2.27
C PHE A 72 1.47 -12.21 1.49
N SER A 73 1.94 -11.01 1.84
CA SER A 73 3.06 -10.33 1.19
C SER A 73 3.69 -9.28 2.10
N HIS A 74 5.01 -9.09 2.01
CA HIS A 74 5.76 -7.97 2.62
C HIS A 74 5.71 -6.68 1.78
N TYR A 75 4.80 -6.63 0.81
CA TYR A 75 4.54 -5.52 -0.08
C TYR A 75 3.05 -5.20 -0.09
N GLY A 76 2.72 -3.94 -0.31
CA GLY A 76 1.36 -3.48 -0.55
C GLY A 76 1.19 -2.97 -1.98
N MET A 77 0.01 -3.18 -2.54
CA MET A 77 -0.41 -2.57 -3.80
C MET A 77 -1.59 -1.66 -3.51
N VAL A 78 -1.46 -0.35 -3.72
CA VAL A 78 -2.52 0.60 -3.38
C VAL A 78 -3.81 0.31 -4.15
N PHE A 79 -4.94 0.64 -3.53
CA PHE A 79 -6.21 0.72 -4.22
C PHE A 79 -6.37 2.10 -4.85
N GLN A 80 -7.12 2.17 -5.94
CA GLN A 80 -7.55 3.46 -6.46
C GLN A 80 -8.35 4.20 -5.39
N MET A 81 -8.21 5.51 -5.33
CA MET A 81 -9.17 6.38 -4.65
C MET A 81 -9.87 7.23 -5.71
N ALA A 82 -11.20 7.32 -5.63
CA ALA A 82 -11.98 8.19 -6.51
C ALA A 82 -12.04 9.64 -6.01
N GLN A 83 -11.73 9.85 -4.73
CA GLN A 83 -11.68 11.17 -4.11
C GLN A 83 -10.33 11.36 -3.44
N ARG A 84 -9.85 12.60 -3.50
CA ARG A 84 -8.68 13.05 -2.77
C ARG A 84 -8.93 12.94 -1.26
N GLY A 85 -8.00 12.32 -0.54
CA GLY A 85 -7.99 12.29 0.93
C GLY A 85 -7.09 13.39 1.49
N GLY A 86 -7.23 13.67 2.79
CA GLY A 86 -6.42 14.66 3.52
C GLY A 86 -7.04 16.06 3.58
N ALA A 87 -6.37 16.99 4.25
CA ALA A 87 -6.86 18.36 4.48
C ALA A 87 -6.06 19.44 3.72
N GLY A 88 -5.03 19.06 2.97
CA GLY A 88 -4.19 19.98 2.20
C GLY A 88 -3.21 20.80 3.05
N THR A 89 -3.04 20.47 4.33
CA THR A 89 -2.05 21.12 5.21
C THR A 89 -0.71 20.35 5.17
N GLN A 90 0.37 20.90 5.71
CA GLN A 90 1.64 20.15 5.77
C GLN A 90 1.54 18.89 6.65
N GLN A 91 0.76 18.98 7.74
CA GLN A 91 0.58 17.87 8.68
C GLN A 91 -0.38 16.82 8.13
N ASN A 92 -1.40 17.25 7.38
CA ASN A 92 -2.39 16.40 6.74
C ASN A 92 -2.47 16.74 5.24
N PRO A 93 -1.42 16.42 4.46
CA PRO A 93 -1.35 16.75 3.04
C PRO A 93 -2.39 15.96 2.27
N TYR A 94 -2.77 16.48 1.12
CA TYR A 94 -3.60 15.75 0.20
C TYR A 94 -2.87 14.52 -0.34
N TYR A 95 -3.62 13.44 -0.54
CA TYR A 95 -3.18 12.24 -1.23
C TYR A 95 -4.30 11.73 -2.12
N HIS A 96 -3.93 11.03 -3.18
CA HIS A 96 -4.87 10.48 -4.13
C HIS A 96 -4.21 9.29 -4.82
N PHE A 97 -4.44 8.09 -4.28
CA PHE A 97 -3.78 6.89 -4.78
C PHE A 97 -4.29 6.50 -6.16
N ALA A 98 -3.36 6.24 -7.06
CA ALA A 98 -3.63 5.61 -8.34
C ALA A 98 -3.70 4.09 -8.17
N GLY A 99 -4.76 3.44 -8.67
CA GLY A 99 -4.86 1.98 -8.61
C GLY A 99 -6.05 1.45 -9.41
N SER A 100 -6.44 0.20 -9.18
CA SER A 100 -7.73 -0.35 -9.62
C SER A 100 -8.53 -0.74 -8.38
N LEU A 101 -9.67 -0.09 -8.18
CA LEU A 101 -10.52 -0.29 -7.00
C LEU A 101 -11.17 -1.71 -7.04
N VAL A 102 -11.25 -2.40 -5.91
CA VAL A 102 -11.92 -3.72 -5.75
C VAL A 102 -13.34 -3.60 -5.22
N TYR A 103 -13.78 -2.40 -4.84
CA TYR A 103 -15.15 -2.14 -4.35
C TYR A 103 -16.12 -1.88 -5.52
N PRO A 104 -17.42 -2.16 -5.34
CA PRO A 104 -18.44 -1.86 -6.34
C PRO A 104 -18.44 -0.38 -6.75
N PRO A 105 -18.80 -0.04 -8.00
CA PRO A 105 -18.90 1.35 -8.45
C PRO A 105 -19.77 2.25 -7.57
N ALA A 106 -20.83 1.68 -6.97
CA ALA A 106 -21.70 2.38 -6.04
C ALA A 106 -20.98 2.90 -4.77
N SER A 107 -19.84 2.33 -4.42
CA SER A 107 -18.98 2.77 -3.31
C SER A 107 -17.88 3.75 -3.76
N GLY A 108 -18.02 4.33 -4.96
CA GLY A 108 -16.99 5.17 -5.58
C GLY A 108 -15.89 4.37 -6.29
N GLY A 109 -16.12 3.09 -6.58
CA GLY A 109 -15.22 2.26 -7.35
C GLY A 109 -15.02 2.77 -8.77
N LEU A 110 -13.79 3.09 -9.16
CA LEU A 110 -13.48 3.48 -10.54
C LEU A 110 -12.37 2.59 -11.11
N THR A 111 -12.70 1.90 -12.21
CA THR A 111 -11.73 1.11 -12.98
C THR A 111 -11.06 2.03 -13.98
N ARG A 112 -9.73 2.18 -13.88
CA ARG A 112 -8.92 2.88 -14.89
C ARG A 112 -8.28 1.85 -15.82
N TYR A 113 -8.38 2.09 -17.11
CA TYR A 113 -7.69 1.28 -18.12
C TYR A 113 -6.30 1.84 -18.39
N LEU A 114 -5.33 0.97 -18.70
CA LEU A 114 -3.96 1.36 -19.04
C LEU A 114 -3.89 2.46 -20.12
N ALA A 115 -4.84 2.48 -21.06
CA ALA A 115 -4.91 3.49 -22.11
C ALA A 115 -5.31 4.90 -21.62
N GLU A 116 -5.91 5.02 -20.43
CA GLU A 116 -6.33 6.30 -19.85
C GLU A 116 -5.23 6.97 -19.03
N ILE A 117 -4.16 6.23 -18.73
CA ILE A 117 -3.00 6.70 -17.96
C ILE A 117 -2.17 7.63 -18.84
N ARG A 118 -1.97 8.87 -18.38
CA ARG A 118 -1.19 9.92 -19.05
C ARG A 118 0.12 10.24 -18.34
N ARG A 119 0.28 9.87 -17.07
CA ARG A 119 1.48 10.10 -16.25
C ARG A 119 1.85 8.84 -15.46
N PRO A 120 3.15 8.52 -15.25
CA PRO A 120 3.56 7.42 -14.39
C PRO A 120 2.91 7.38 -13.00
N GLY A 121 2.71 8.55 -12.39
CA GLY A 121 2.08 8.69 -11.08
C GLY A 121 0.57 8.38 -11.07
N GLU A 122 -0.07 8.28 -12.22
CA GLU A 122 -1.50 7.89 -12.41
C GLU A 122 -1.70 6.39 -12.42
N THR A 123 -0.67 5.65 -12.03
CA THR A 123 -0.66 4.19 -12.07
C THR A 123 -0.31 3.60 -10.72
N ILE A 124 -0.76 2.37 -10.50
CA ILE A 124 -0.57 1.57 -9.29
C ILE A 124 0.80 1.81 -8.64
N LEU A 125 0.77 2.14 -7.36
CA LEU A 125 1.94 2.15 -6.48
C LEU A 125 2.06 0.79 -5.79
N LEU A 126 3.15 0.07 -6.07
CA LEU A 126 3.60 -1.08 -5.28
C LEU A 126 4.74 -0.62 -4.39
N GLY A 127 4.68 -0.91 -3.10
CA GLY A 127 5.72 -0.51 -2.17
C GLY A 127 5.97 -1.55 -1.10
N ASP A 128 7.12 -1.43 -0.43
CA ASP A 128 7.33 -2.16 0.81
C ASP A 128 6.24 -1.77 1.82
N GLY A 129 5.78 -2.76 2.57
CA GLY A 129 4.63 -2.59 3.45
C GLY A 129 4.13 -3.93 3.90
N ILE A 130 2.82 -4.15 3.83
CA ILE A 130 2.22 -5.44 4.14
C ILE A 130 0.88 -5.61 3.41
N THR A 131 0.62 -6.82 2.92
CA THR A 131 -0.71 -7.31 2.59
C THR A 131 -1.01 -8.48 3.51
N MET A 132 -2.03 -8.37 4.37
CA MET A 132 -2.33 -9.34 5.42
C MET A 132 -3.83 -9.56 5.63
N LEU A 133 -4.16 -10.65 6.29
CA LEU A 133 -5.46 -10.88 6.92
C LEU A 133 -5.34 -10.45 8.39
N ASP A 134 -6.24 -9.57 8.84
CA ASP A 134 -6.22 -9.02 10.20
C ASP A 134 -6.35 -10.09 11.31
N ARG A 135 -6.18 -9.66 12.57
CA ARG A 135 -6.28 -10.52 13.78
C ARG A 135 -7.65 -11.23 13.91
N GLY A 136 -8.72 -10.64 13.36
CA GLY A 136 -10.11 -11.10 13.44
C GLY A 136 -10.60 -11.95 12.27
N PRO A 137 -9.69 -12.59 11.51
CA PRO A 137 -9.72 -12.72 10.04
C PRO A 137 -10.96 -12.18 9.30
N THR A 138 -11.26 -10.91 9.51
CA THR A 138 -12.43 -10.20 8.98
C THR A 138 -12.09 -9.39 7.73
N TYR A 139 -10.90 -8.78 7.70
CA TYR A 139 -10.49 -7.84 6.65
C TYR A 139 -9.13 -8.19 6.06
N VAL A 140 -9.03 -8.07 4.73
CA VAL A 140 -7.73 -7.97 4.07
C VAL A 140 -7.24 -6.53 4.23
N VAL A 141 -6.10 -6.38 4.87
CA VAL A 141 -5.44 -5.10 5.11
C VAL A 141 -4.27 -4.97 4.14
N ILE A 142 -4.24 -3.87 3.40
CA ILE A 142 -3.08 -3.46 2.62
C ILE A 142 -2.59 -2.14 3.21
N SER A 143 -1.30 -2.07 3.50
CA SER A 143 -0.65 -0.88 4.04
C SER A 143 0.72 -0.75 3.39
N LEU A 144 1.00 0.45 2.87
CA LEU A 144 2.33 0.92 2.47
C LEU A 144 2.37 2.45 2.67
N GLY A 145 3.54 3.04 2.96
CA GLY A 145 3.53 4.42 3.42
C GLY A 145 4.67 4.83 4.34
N CYS A 146 4.32 5.61 5.37
CA CYS A 146 5.21 6.02 6.44
C CYS A 146 5.67 4.87 7.34
N GLU A 147 4.91 3.79 7.43
CA GLU A 147 5.19 2.60 8.21
C GLU A 147 6.36 1.77 7.67
N SER A 148 6.67 1.89 6.39
CA SER A 148 7.78 1.17 5.77
C SER A 148 9.14 1.85 5.97
N GLN A 149 9.20 2.99 6.65
CA GLN A 149 10.39 3.84 6.76
C GLN A 149 11.61 3.19 7.44
N PHE A 150 11.45 2.02 8.08
CA PHE A 150 12.56 1.28 8.70
C PHE A 150 12.75 -0.13 8.12
N ILE A 151 12.10 -0.47 7.00
CA ILE A 151 12.19 -1.82 6.40
C ILE A 151 13.56 -2.03 5.73
N HIS A 152 14.05 -1.04 4.98
CA HIS A 152 15.35 -1.11 4.31
C HIS A 152 16.22 0.09 4.69
N GLN A 153 17.14 -0.07 5.64
CA GLN A 153 18.19 0.93 5.96
C GLN A 153 17.65 2.37 6.16
N GLU A 154 16.57 2.51 6.94
CA GLU A 154 15.84 3.78 7.13
C GLU A 154 15.16 4.32 5.86
N GLY A 155 14.55 3.44 5.08
CA GLY A 155 13.68 3.79 3.97
C GLY A 155 12.97 2.58 3.39
N SER A 156 12.43 2.77 2.20
CA SER A 156 11.58 1.79 1.52
C SER A 156 11.67 1.92 0.01
N ASN A 157 11.46 0.82 -0.69
CA ASN A 157 11.39 0.73 -2.13
C ASN A 157 9.94 0.87 -2.60
N PHE A 158 9.78 1.63 -3.67
CA PHE A 158 8.52 1.82 -4.37
C PHE A 158 8.72 1.57 -5.86
N VAL A 159 7.77 0.88 -6.46
CA VAL A 159 7.71 0.60 -7.89
C VAL A 159 6.45 1.22 -8.45
N PHE A 160 6.62 1.99 -9.52
CA PHE A 160 5.54 2.63 -10.28
C PHE A 160 5.26 1.81 -11.54
N LEU A 161 4.05 1.82 -12.12
CA LEU A 161 3.74 0.91 -13.26
C LEU A 161 4.50 1.23 -14.54
N ASP A 162 5.10 2.41 -14.67
CA ASP A 162 6.02 2.69 -15.78
C ASP A 162 7.37 1.95 -15.65
N GLY A 163 7.53 1.14 -14.61
CA GLY A 163 8.68 0.30 -14.34
C GLY A 163 9.78 0.99 -13.56
N HIS A 164 9.63 2.28 -13.19
CA HIS A 164 10.60 2.92 -12.32
C HIS A 164 10.49 2.37 -10.90
N SER A 165 11.65 2.05 -10.34
CA SER A 165 11.80 1.67 -8.94
C SER A 165 12.65 2.72 -8.24
N LYS A 166 12.22 3.16 -7.07
CA LYS A 166 12.95 4.16 -6.27
C LYS A 166 13.02 3.72 -4.82
N TYR A 167 14.21 3.84 -4.27
CA TYR A 167 14.40 3.90 -2.82
C TYR A 167 14.03 5.31 -2.34
N ILE A 168 13.16 5.37 -1.33
CA ILE A 168 12.73 6.60 -0.69
C ILE A 168 13.16 6.51 0.78
N ALA A 169 14.07 7.38 1.17
CA ALA A 169 14.58 7.43 2.53
C ALA A 169 13.52 8.00 3.49
N ARG A 170 13.46 7.44 4.70
CA ARG A 170 12.60 7.86 5.82
C ARG A 170 11.12 7.78 5.45
N ASN A 171 10.31 8.65 6.06
CA ASN A 171 8.89 8.72 5.82
C ASN A 171 8.57 9.24 4.40
N SER A 172 8.13 8.33 3.54
CA SER A 172 7.78 8.59 2.15
C SER A 172 6.59 9.55 1.98
N GLU A 173 5.71 9.67 2.97
CA GLU A 173 4.55 10.57 2.96
C GLU A 173 4.91 12.03 3.25
N ARG A 174 6.14 12.29 3.71
CA ARG A 174 6.62 13.64 4.07
C ARG A 174 7.45 14.31 2.97
N TYR A 175 7.55 13.68 1.82
CA TYR A 175 8.02 14.33 0.60
C TYR A 175 6.83 15.08 0.00
N LEU A 176 6.74 16.38 0.29
CA LEU A 176 5.58 17.18 -0.10
C LEU A 176 5.83 17.96 -1.39
N MET A 177 4.76 18.16 -2.15
CA MET A 177 4.65 19.19 -3.18
C MET A 177 3.60 20.20 -2.73
N SER A 178 3.64 21.43 -3.25
CA SER A 178 2.61 22.43 -2.97
C SER A 178 2.18 23.17 -4.23
N THR A 179 0.94 23.66 -4.21
CA THR A 179 0.36 24.53 -5.23
C THR A 179 -0.63 25.50 -4.57
N THR A 180 -1.22 26.40 -5.36
CA THR A 180 -2.26 27.32 -4.89
C THR A 180 -3.63 26.85 -5.40
N GLU A 181 -4.54 26.53 -4.48
CA GLU A 181 -5.96 26.27 -4.75
C GLU A 181 -6.80 27.31 -4.00
N ASN A 182 -7.75 27.95 -4.67
CA ASN A 182 -8.64 28.95 -4.05
C ASN A 182 -7.91 30.03 -3.24
N ASN A 183 -6.80 30.55 -3.77
CA ASN A 183 -5.91 31.52 -3.10
C ASN A 183 -5.26 31.02 -1.79
N GLN A 184 -5.16 29.71 -1.58
CA GLN A 184 -4.48 29.11 -0.43
C GLN A 184 -3.39 28.14 -0.89
N THR A 185 -2.25 28.14 -0.20
CA THR A 185 -1.21 27.13 -0.42
C THR A 185 -1.68 25.80 0.16
N VAL A 186 -1.79 24.79 -0.70
CA VAL A 186 -2.13 23.42 -0.33
C VAL A 186 -0.95 22.49 -0.57
N TYR A 187 -0.85 21.43 0.23
CA TYR A 187 0.23 20.44 0.17
C TYR A 187 -0.27 19.08 -0.26
N PHE A 188 0.55 18.36 -1.01
CA PHE A 188 0.29 17.03 -1.55
C PHE A 188 1.44 16.08 -1.22
N MET A 189 1.12 14.82 -0.97
CA MET A 189 2.11 13.75 -0.87
C MET A 189 2.67 13.44 -2.26
N ARG A 190 3.96 13.69 -2.47
CA ARG A 190 4.61 13.63 -3.80
C ARG A 190 4.46 12.29 -4.50
N TYR A 191 4.58 11.20 -3.75
CA TYR A 191 4.58 9.83 -4.29
C TYR A 191 3.23 9.13 -4.22
N TYR A 192 2.24 9.78 -3.59
CA TYR A 192 0.93 9.20 -3.27
C TYR A 192 -0.23 10.00 -3.86
N THR A 193 0.07 10.96 -4.76
CA THR A 193 -0.92 11.79 -5.43
C THR A 193 -0.68 11.73 -6.92
N PHE A 194 -1.66 11.21 -7.68
CA PHE A 194 -1.54 11.15 -9.13
C PHE A 194 -1.84 12.46 -9.87
N SER A 195 -2.75 13.29 -9.32
CA SER A 195 -3.10 14.59 -9.87
C SER A 195 -3.13 15.65 -8.77
N MET A 196 -2.48 16.78 -9.06
CA MET A 196 -2.59 18.04 -8.29
C MET A 196 -3.50 19.06 -9.00
N GLU A 197 -4.07 18.67 -10.13
CA GLU A 197 -5.05 19.42 -10.94
C GLU A 197 -6.46 18.88 -10.72
#